data_AF-A0A537LK95-F1
#
_entry.id   AF-A0A537LK95-F1
#
_cell.length_a   1.000
_cell.length_b   1.000
_cell.length_c   1.000
_cell.angle_alpha   90.00
_cell.angle_beta   90.00
_cell.angle_gamma   90.00
#
_symmetry.space_group_name_H-M   'P 1'
#
loop_
_entity.id
_entity.type
_entity.pdbx_description
1 polymer ?
#
loop_
_entity_poly.entity_id
_entity_poly.type
_entity_poly.pdbx_seq_one_letter_code
_entity_poly.pdbx_strand_id
1 'polypeptide(L)'
;MCTVDRRAYIVGCGEFSCRRSRMDMLNLVLWSVQGFLALFFLAAGAPKIIGRGLERWTGFSDLPRPLVISIGLAEVLGAAGLVLPMASGILPWLTPLAAIGLAVIVLMAAGFHIRADERFNALETALWASIAGIIAIGRWDLVASRGGASPWVLIAALGLLVPSAIINVIVLLTRPVKHGTPGLVVAEGVR
;
A
#
# COMPACT_ATOMS: atom_id res chain seq x y z
N MET A 1 27.89 -54.87 -8.75
CA MET A 1 28.76 -53.72 -8.48
C MET A 1 28.20 -52.52 -9.27
N CYS A 2 27.18 -51.85 -8.73
CA CYS A 2 26.60 -50.66 -9.36
C CYS A 2 27.23 -49.43 -8.71
N THR A 3 28.02 -48.68 -9.46
CA THR A 3 28.62 -47.42 -9.01
C THR A 3 27.56 -46.32 -9.08
N VAL A 4 27.05 -45.90 -7.93
CA VAL A 4 26.25 -44.67 -7.80
C VAL A 4 27.20 -43.49 -7.99
N ASP A 5 27.15 -42.85 -9.15
CA ASP A 5 27.85 -41.61 -9.42
C ASP A 5 27.21 -40.46 -8.61
N ARG A 6 27.95 -39.96 -7.61
CA ARG A 6 27.51 -38.88 -6.72
C ARG A 6 27.53 -37.50 -7.39
N ARG A 7 28.00 -37.35 -8.63
CA ARG A 7 28.11 -36.03 -9.28
C ARG A 7 26.82 -35.50 -9.92
N ALA A 8 25.82 -36.35 -10.16
CA ALA A 8 24.58 -35.92 -10.84
C ALA A 8 23.49 -35.33 -9.92
N TYR A 9 23.59 -35.48 -8.59
CA TYR A 9 22.54 -35.05 -7.64
C TYR A 9 22.70 -33.62 -7.11
N ILE A 10 23.86 -32.98 -7.28
CA ILE A 10 24.15 -31.70 -6.61
C ILE A 10 23.60 -30.49 -7.39
N VAL A 11 23.37 -30.59 -8.70
CA VAL A 11 22.87 -29.46 -9.49
C VAL A 11 21.37 -29.19 -9.23
N GLY A 12 20.56 -30.23 -9.01
CA GLY A 12 19.10 -30.08 -8.82
C GLY A 12 18.66 -29.78 -7.37
N CYS A 13 19.38 -30.28 -6.36
CA CYS A 13 18.97 -30.13 -4.96
C CYS A 13 19.23 -28.71 -4.42
N GLY A 14 20.26 -28.02 -4.92
CA GLY A 14 20.57 -26.63 -4.57
C GLY A 14 19.55 -25.63 -5.12
N GLU A 15 19.13 -25.78 -6.37
CA GLU A 15 18.16 -24.89 -7.01
C GLU A 15 16.76 -25.03 -6.40
N PHE A 16 16.31 -26.26 -6.11
CA PHE A 16 15.00 -26.51 -5.51
C PHE A 16 14.91 -25.98 -4.07
N SER A 17 15.99 -26.18 -3.28
CA SER A 17 16.06 -25.70 -1.89
C SER A 17 16.17 -24.17 -1.82
N CYS A 18 16.97 -23.55 -2.70
CA CYS A 18 17.06 -22.09 -2.81
C CYS A 18 15.75 -21.45 -3.30
N ARG A 19 15.08 -22.09 -4.26
CA ARG A 19 13.76 -21.65 -4.76
C ARG A 19 12.68 -21.77 -3.69
N ARG A 20 12.64 -22.86 -2.93
CA ARG A 20 11.69 -23.07 -1.82
C ARG A 20 11.92 -22.08 -0.67
N SER A 21 13.16 -21.93 -0.22
CA SER A 21 13.56 -20.94 0.80
C SER A 21 13.16 -19.50 0.43
N ARG A 22 13.37 -19.11 -0.84
CA ARG A 22 12.95 -17.80 -1.34
C ARG A 22 11.43 -17.62 -1.34
N MET A 23 10.67 -18.66 -1.68
CA MET A 23 9.21 -18.63 -1.66
C MET A 23 8.67 -18.54 -0.22
N ASP A 24 9.31 -19.20 0.74
CA ASP A 24 8.93 -19.11 2.15
C ASP A 24 9.23 -17.72 2.72
N MET A 25 10.38 -17.13 2.38
CA MET A 25 10.75 -15.78 2.78
C MET A 25 9.81 -14.72 2.18
N LEU A 26 9.51 -14.80 0.87
CA LEU A 26 8.59 -13.86 0.22
C LEU A 26 7.18 -13.96 0.81
N ASN A 27 6.70 -15.16 1.11
CA ASN A 27 5.41 -15.36 1.76
C ASN A 27 5.36 -14.74 3.15
N LEU A 28 6.41 -14.93 3.96
CA LEU A 28 6.53 -14.34 5.28
C LEU A 28 6.54 -12.80 5.20
N VAL A 29 7.32 -12.23 4.29
CA VAL A 29 7.37 -10.78 4.06
C VAL A 29 6.01 -10.24 3.67
N LEU A 30 5.34 -10.87 2.70
CA LEU A 30 4.00 -10.44 2.27
C LEU A 30 3.00 -10.52 3.43
N TRP A 31 3.03 -11.56 4.25
CA TRP A 31 2.17 -11.66 5.43
C TRP A 31 2.42 -10.54 6.44
N SER A 32 3.68 -10.26 6.76
CA SER A 32 4.04 -9.18 7.68
C SER A 32 3.57 -7.81 7.16
N VAL A 33 3.84 -7.52 5.87
CA VAL A 33 3.46 -6.26 5.24
C VAL A 33 1.94 -6.11 5.14
N GLN A 34 1.21 -7.18 4.82
CA GLN A 34 -0.26 -7.18 4.81
C GLN A 34 -0.86 -6.93 6.19
N GLY A 35 -0.35 -7.60 7.22
CA GLY A 35 -0.81 -7.41 8.60
C GLY A 35 -0.58 -5.98 9.08
N PHE A 36 0.59 -5.42 8.78
CA PHE A 36 0.92 -4.04 9.11
C PHE A 36 0.02 -3.04 8.36
N LEU A 37 -0.15 -3.22 7.05
CA LEU A 37 -1.00 -2.37 6.23
C LEU A 37 -2.47 -2.42 6.67
N ALA A 38 -2.97 -3.62 6.98
CA ALA A 38 -4.34 -3.80 7.48
C ALA A 38 -4.54 -3.09 8.82
N LEU A 39 -3.59 -3.19 9.75
CA LEU A 39 -3.67 -2.49 11.03
C LEU A 39 -3.68 -0.97 10.85
N PHE A 40 -2.84 -0.44 9.96
CA PHE A 40 -2.80 0.97 9.63
C PHE A 40 -4.16 1.45 9.09
N PHE A 41 -4.73 0.76 8.08
CA PHE A 41 -6.01 1.17 7.50
C PHE A 41 -7.20 0.98 8.42
N LEU A 42 -7.14 0.02 9.35
CA LEU A 42 -8.14 -0.08 10.41
C LEU A 42 -8.11 1.15 11.33
N ALA A 43 -6.91 1.59 11.72
CA ALA A 43 -6.71 2.79 12.55
C ALA A 43 -6.99 4.12 11.80
N ALA A 44 -6.83 4.12 10.48
CA ALA A 44 -7.14 5.26 9.62
C ALA A 44 -8.64 5.36 9.28
N GLY A 45 -9.31 4.23 9.05
CA GLY A 45 -10.70 4.18 8.58
C GLY A 45 -11.75 4.15 9.68
N ALA A 46 -11.52 3.45 10.79
CA ALA A 46 -12.50 3.40 11.89
C ALA A 46 -12.90 4.80 12.41
N PRO A 47 -11.96 5.76 12.58
CA PRO A 47 -12.29 7.11 13.02
C PRO A 47 -13.17 7.89 12.03
N LYS A 48 -13.10 7.58 10.73
CA LYS A 48 -13.96 8.17 9.68
C LYS A 48 -15.40 7.69 9.79
N ILE A 49 -15.61 6.45 10.18
CA ILE A 49 -16.94 5.87 10.43
C ILE A 49 -17.54 6.47 11.70
N ILE A 50 -16.77 6.45 12.80
CA ILE A 50 -17.21 6.93 14.11
C ILE A 50 -17.42 8.45 14.10
N GLY A 51 -16.68 9.19 13.27
CA GLY A 51 -16.72 10.65 13.20
C GLY A 51 -16.02 11.33 14.37
N ARG A 52 -14.99 10.70 14.94
CA ARG A 52 -14.16 11.25 16.01
C ARG A 52 -12.70 11.23 15.58
N GLY A 53 -11.92 12.24 15.97
CA GLY A 53 -10.50 12.32 15.60
C GLY A 53 -10.27 12.51 14.09
N LEU A 54 -11.20 13.19 13.42
CA LEU A 54 -11.07 13.61 12.03
C LEU A 54 -10.17 14.85 11.88
N GLU A 55 -10.03 15.64 12.94
CA GLU A 55 -9.27 16.90 12.95
C GLU A 55 -7.77 16.73 12.66
N ARG A 56 -7.25 15.52 12.83
CA ARG A 56 -5.87 15.16 12.47
C ARG A 56 -5.66 14.92 10.97
N TRP A 57 -6.73 14.93 10.17
CA TRP A 57 -6.69 14.64 8.73
C TRP A 57 -7.21 15.84 7.95
N THR A 58 -6.43 16.30 6.97
CA THR A 58 -6.81 17.44 6.14
C THR A 58 -7.95 17.11 5.19
N GLY A 59 -8.83 18.09 4.97
CA GLY A 59 -9.88 18.01 3.95
C GLY A 59 -11.21 17.41 4.34
N PHE A 60 -11.28 16.68 5.46
CA PHE A 60 -12.52 16.00 5.85
C PHE A 60 -13.59 16.94 6.41
N SER A 61 -13.23 18.18 6.78
CA SER A 61 -14.17 19.24 7.17
C SER A 61 -15.05 19.71 6.02
N ASP A 62 -14.52 19.65 4.79
CA ASP A 62 -15.15 20.22 3.60
C ASP A 62 -15.94 19.17 2.81
N LEU A 63 -15.89 17.90 3.24
CA LEU A 63 -16.57 16.78 2.61
C LEU A 63 -17.89 16.44 3.31
N PRO A 64 -18.93 16.06 2.56
CA PRO A 64 -20.19 15.62 3.16
C PRO A 64 -19.97 14.36 4.00
N ARG A 65 -20.54 14.34 5.21
CA ARG A 65 -20.37 13.23 6.19
C ARG A 65 -20.64 11.82 5.62
N PRO A 66 -21.67 11.58 4.79
CA PRO A 66 -21.88 10.26 4.18
C PRO A 66 -20.70 9.78 3.32
N LEU A 67 -20.03 10.70 2.60
CA LEU A 67 -18.86 10.38 1.79
C LEU A 67 -17.70 9.95 2.70
N VAL A 68 -17.44 10.67 3.78
CA VAL A 68 -16.39 10.33 4.77
C VAL A 68 -16.62 8.94 5.38
N ILE A 69 -17.87 8.61 5.72
CA ILE A 69 -18.23 7.28 6.24
C ILE A 69 -18.00 6.20 5.18
N SER A 70 -18.36 6.47 3.92
CA SER A 70 -18.17 5.51 2.82
C SER A 70 -16.69 5.20 2.58
N ILE A 71 -15.81 6.20 2.67
CA ILE A 71 -14.35 6.03 2.61
C ILE A 71 -13.87 5.19 3.79
N GLY A 72 -14.29 5.52 5.02
CA GLY A 72 -13.92 4.76 6.20
C GLY A 72 -14.34 3.28 6.13
N LEU A 73 -15.56 3.02 5.65
CA LEU A 73 -16.05 1.66 5.41
C LEU A 73 -15.19 0.93 4.38
N ALA A 74 -14.86 1.59 3.26
CA ALA A 74 -14.04 1.01 2.22
C ALA A 74 -12.61 0.68 2.70
N GLU A 75 -12.00 1.56 3.51
CA GLU A 75 -10.69 1.31 4.12
C GLU A 75 -10.72 0.13 5.10
N VAL A 76 -11.72 0.07 5.97
CA VAL A 76 -11.88 -1.03 6.94
C VAL A 76 -12.16 -2.36 6.24
N LEU A 77 -13.03 -2.36 5.22
CA LEU A 77 -13.28 -3.55 4.40
C LEU A 77 -12.05 -3.97 3.60
N GLY A 78 -11.28 -3.02 3.08
CA GLY A 78 -10.00 -3.30 2.42
C GLY A 78 -8.98 -3.93 3.37
N ALA A 79 -8.85 -3.40 4.59
CA ALA A 79 -8.00 -3.95 5.64
C ALA A 79 -8.42 -5.36 6.03
N ALA A 80 -9.72 -5.60 6.19
CA ALA A 80 -10.27 -6.92 6.46
C ALA A 80 -10.00 -7.89 5.29
N GLY A 81 -10.22 -7.44 4.05
CA GLY A 81 -9.98 -8.21 2.84
C GLY A 81 -8.51 -8.55 2.57
N LEU A 82 -7.58 -7.76 3.09
CA LEU A 82 -6.13 -8.05 3.03
C LEU A 82 -5.73 -9.28 3.83
N VAL A 83 -6.39 -9.55 4.96
CA VAL A 83 -5.94 -10.55 5.94
C VAL A 83 -6.92 -11.71 6.07
N LEU A 84 -8.21 -11.43 6.23
CA LEU A 84 -9.21 -12.46 6.56
C LEU A 84 -9.35 -13.56 5.49
N PRO A 85 -9.41 -13.28 4.18
CA PRO A 85 -9.62 -14.32 3.18
C PRO A 85 -8.48 -15.33 3.13
N MET A 86 -7.23 -14.87 3.27
CA MET A 86 -6.08 -15.77 3.34
C MET A 86 -5.94 -16.45 4.70
N ALA A 87 -6.24 -15.76 5.80
CA ALA A 87 -6.10 -16.33 7.15
C ALA A 87 -7.16 -17.40 7.44
N SER A 88 -8.37 -17.21 6.91
CA SER A 88 -9.46 -18.19 7.01
C SER A 88 -9.39 -19.29 5.93
N GLY A 89 -8.60 -19.07 4.88
CA GLY A 89 -8.59 -19.93 3.68
C GLY A 89 -9.84 -19.79 2.80
N ILE A 90 -10.77 -18.89 3.14
CA ILE A 90 -12.03 -18.68 2.42
C ILE A 90 -11.85 -17.56 1.39
N LEU A 91 -12.03 -17.88 0.10
CA LEU A 91 -11.91 -16.95 -1.02
C LEU A 91 -10.59 -16.13 -1.05
N PRO A 92 -9.37 -16.74 -0.97
CA PRO A 92 -8.09 -16.01 -0.90
C PRO A 92 -7.83 -15.01 -2.04
N TRP A 93 -8.43 -15.24 -3.21
CA TRP A 93 -8.37 -14.34 -4.37
C TRP A 93 -8.95 -12.93 -4.12
N LEU A 94 -9.72 -12.74 -3.04
CA LEU A 94 -10.20 -11.41 -2.62
C LEU A 94 -9.08 -10.51 -2.10
N THR A 95 -8.01 -11.09 -1.54
CA THR A 95 -6.89 -10.33 -0.96
C THR A 95 -6.17 -9.40 -1.94
N PRO A 96 -5.73 -9.85 -3.12
CA PRO A 96 -5.13 -8.95 -4.10
C PRO A 96 -6.12 -7.90 -4.63
N LEU A 97 -7.42 -8.20 -4.70
CA LEU A 97 -8.44 -7.22 -5.08
C LEU A 97 -8.66 -6.15 -4.00
N ALA A 98 -8.67 -6.54 -2.73
CA ALA A 98 -8.74 -5.62 -1.58
C ALA A 98 -7.52 -4.69 -1.56
N ALA A 99 -6.33 -5.22 -1.86
CA ALA A 99 -5.10 -4.45 -1.96
C ALA A 99 -5.17 -3.39 -3.09
N ILE A 100 -5.76 -3.72 -4.25
CA ILE A 100 -6.00 -2.75 -5.33
C ILE A 100 -6.99 -1.67 -4.89
N GLY A 101 -8.10 -2.06 -4.26
CA GLY A 101 -9.11 -1.12 -3.76
C GLY A 101 -8.52 -0.10 -2.78
N LEU A 102 -7.69 -0.58 -1.85
CA LEU A 102 -6.94 0.29 -0.94
C LEU A 102 -5.96 1.20 -1.69
N ALA A 103 -5.17 0.67 -2.62
CA ALA A 103 -4.25 1.50 -3.41
C ALA A 103 -4.97 2.67 -4.09
N VAL A 104 -6.15 2.42 -4.67
CA VAL A 104 -6.95 3.47 -5.35
C VAL A 104 -7.41 4.55 -4.37
N ILE A 105 -8.00 4.17 -3.24
CA ILE A 105 -8.50 5.13 -2.23
C ILE A 105 -7.35 6.01 -1.71
N VAL A 106 -6.21 5.39 -1.47
CA VAL A 106 -5.03 6.05 -0.90
C VAL A 106 -4.35 6.98 -1.90
N LEU A 107 -4.34 6.61 -3.20
CA LEU A 107 -3.89 7.52 -4.25
C LEU A 107 -4.80 8.76 -4.37
N MET A 108 -6.11 8.60 -4.18
CA MET A 108 -7.00 9.76 -4.12
C MET A 108 -6.68 10.67 -2.93
N ALA A 109 -6.35 10.08 -1.77
CA ALA A 109 -5.93 10.83 -0.59
C ALA A 109 -4.61 11.59 -0.83
N ALA A 110 -3.63 10.99 -1.51
CA ALA A 110 -2.40 11.68 -1.90
C ALA A 110 -2.69 12.92 -2.77
N GLY A 111 -3.64 12.82 -3.70
CA GLY A 111 -4.12 13.97 -4.49
C GLY A 111 -4.70 15.10 -3.63
N PHE A 112 -5.34 14.76 -2.50
CA PHE A 112 -5.85 15.74 -1.56
C PHE A 112 -4.70 16.48 -0.84
N HIS A 113 -3.71 15.76 -0.35
CA HIS A 113 -2.53 16.36 0.28
C HIS A 113 -1.70 17.21 -0.68
N ILE A 114 -1.60 16.82 -1.97
CA ILE A 114 -0.96 17.65 -3.00
C ILE A 114 -1.70 18.98 -3.17
N ARG A 115 -3.03 18.97 -3.21
CA ARG A 115 -3.84 20.21 -3.31
C ARG A 115 -3.72 21.08 -2.06
N ALA A 116 -3.52 20.47 -0.90
CA ALA A 116 -3.32 21.16 0.37
C ALA A 116 -1.86 21.65 0.58
N ASP A 117 -0.97 21.47 -0.40
CA ASP A 117 0.48 21.75 -0.31
C ASP A 117 1.19 20.99 0.84
N GLU A 118 0.61 19.87 1.29
CA GLU A 118 1.15 19.00 2.35
C GLU A 118 2.04 17.89 1.77
N ARG A 119 3.23 18.28 1.32
CA ARG A 119 4.09 17.41 0.49
C ARG A 119 4.57 16.15 1.21
N PHE A 120 4.85 16.25 2.51
CA PHE A 120 5.24 15.09 3.33
C PHE A 120 4.08 14.10 3.51
N ASN A 121 2.88 14.60 3.79
CA ASN A 121 1.70 13.76 3.92
C ASN A 121 1.35 13.08 2.60
N ALA A 122 1.47 13.81 1.47
CA ALA A 122 1.28 13.27 0.13
C ALA A 122 2.26 12.13 -0.21
N LEU A 123 3.54 12.30 0.17
CA LEU A 123 4.54 11.23 0.03
C LEU A 123 4.15 10.01 0.85
N GLU A 124 3.82 10.22 2.13
CA GLU A 124 3.47 9.14 3.04
C GLU A 124 2.26 8.35 2.51
N THR A 125 1.19 9.05 2.11
CA THR A 125 0.00 8.41 1.51
C THR A 125 0.39 7.62 0.26
N ALA A 126 1.21 8.17 -0.62
CA ALA A 126 1.61 7.44 -1.80
C ALA A 126 2.51 6.23 -1.53
N LEU A 127 3.31 6.26 -0.46
CA LEU A 127 4.06 5.10 0.00
C LEU A 127 3.09 3.99 0.43
N TRP A 128 2.05 4.32 1.20
CA TRP A 128 1.01 3.36 1.58
C TRP A 128 0.31 2.74 0.36
N ALA A 129 -0.01 3.55 -0.66
CA ALA A 129 -0.59 3.04 -1.90
C ALA A 129 0.37 2.11 -2.65
N SER A 130 1.67 2.42 -2.63
CA SER A 130 2.71 1.61 -3.26
C SER A 130 2.84 0.25 -2.58
N ILE A 131 2.81 0.21 -1.26
CA ILE A 131 2.83 -1.02 -0.47
C ILE A 131 1.60 -1.89 -0.79
N ALA A 132 0.41 -1.29 -0.86
CA ALA A 132 -0.81 -1.99 -1.27
C ALA A 132 -0.68 -2.60 -2.67
N GLY A 133 -0.08 -1.85 -3.60
CA GLY A 133 0.25 -2.34 -4.95
C GLY A 133 1.20 -3.54 -4.96
N ILE A 134 2.26 -3.51 -4.14
CA ILE A 134 3.21 -4.62 -4.00
C ILE A 134 2.51 -5.90 -3.52
N ILE A 135 1.59 -5.77 -2.56
CA ILE A 135 0.80 -6.92 -2.07
C ILE A 135 -0.08 -7.48 -3.19
N ALA A 136 -0.77 -6.62 -3.94
CA ALA A 136 -1.64 -7.05 -5.04
C ALA A 136 -0.85 -7.86 -6.08
N ILE A 137 0.35 -7.40 -6.44
CA ILE A 137 1.25 -8.12 -7.37
C ILE A 137 1.75 -9.43 -6.74
N GLY A 138 2.19 -9.38 -5.49
CA GLY A 138 2.75 -10.54 -4.78
C GLY A 138 1.75 -11.66 -4.48
N ARG A 139 0.45 -11.37 -4.52
CA ARG A 139 -0.65 -12.32 -4.28
C ARG A 139 -1.50 -12.59 -5.53
N TRP A 140 -1.06 -12.13 -6.70
CA TRP A 140 -1.82 -12.23 -7.94
C TRP A 140 -2.03 -13.68 -8.41
N ASP A 141 -1.15 -14.58 -7.98
CA ASP A 141 -1.28 -16.03 -8.18
C ASP A 141 -2.62 -16.57 -7.66
N LEU A 142 -3.17 -15.99 -6.60
CA LEU A 142 -4.48 -16.35 -6.05
C LEU A 142 -5.64 -16.00 -6.99
N VAL A 143 -5.48 -14.98 -7.84
CA VAL A 143 -6.49 -14.60 -8.86
C VAL A 143 -6.29 -15.40 -10.13
N ALA A 144 -5.04 -15.55 -10.58
CA ALA A 144 -4.69 -16.27 -11.80
C ALA A 144 -5.07 -17.76 -11.71
N SER A 145 -4.90 -18.37 -10.54
CA SER A 145 -5.31 -19.77 -10.27
C SER A 145 -6.81 -20.01 -10.38
N ARG A 146 -7.64 -18.95 -10.40
CA ARG A 146 -9.09 -19.03 -10.63
C ARG A 146 -9.50 -18.92 -12.11
N GLY A 147 -8.55 -18.73 -13.04
CA GLY A 147 -8.76 -18.94 -14.47
C GLY A 147 -9.36 -17.79 -15.30
N GLY A 148 -9.17 -16.51 -14.91
CA GLY A 148 -9.77 -15.40 -15.68
C GLY A 148 -9.18 -13.99 -15.58
N ALA A 149 -8.10 -13.75 -14.83
CA ALA A 149 -7.55 -12.40 -14.70
C ALA A 149 -6.52 -12.08 -15.80
N SER A 150 -6.87 -11.13 -16.67
CA SER A 150 -6.05 -10.79 -17.85
C SER A 150 -4.72 -10.11 -17.47
N PRO A 151 -3.61 -10.38 -18.19
CA PRO A 151 -2.32 -9.70 -18.01
C PRO A 151 -2.38 -8.17 -18.04
N TRP A 152 -3.42 -7.61 -18.68
CA TRP A 152 -3.65 -6.18 -18.80
C TRP A 152 -3.91 -5.48 -17.45
N VAL A 153 -4.45 -6.19 -16.46
CA VAL A 153 -4.69 -5.62 -15.12
C VAL A 153 -3.38 -5.35 -14.37
N LEU A 154 -2.37 -6.21 -14.57
CA LEU A 154 -1.03 -6.03 -14.02
C LEU A 154 -0.30 -4.86 -14.70
N ILE A 155 -0.45 -4.71 -16.01
CA ILE A 155 0.13 -3.60 -16.77
C ILE A 155 -0.52 -2.27 -16.36
N ALA A 156 -1.84 -2.24 -16.16
CA ALA A 156 -2.53 -1.05 -15.67
C ALA A 156 -2.11 -0.68 -14.24
N ALA A 157 -1.96 -1.66 -13.35
CA ALA A 157 -1.52 -1.44 -11.97
C ALA A 157 -0.06 -0.95 -11.90
N LEU A 158 0.87 -1.58 -12.64
CA LEU A 158 2.26 -1.13 -12.75
C LEU A 158 2.37 0.22 -13.44
N GLY A 159 1.55 0.47 -14.46
CA GLY A 159 1.44 1.74 -15.17
C GLY A 159 0.86 2.87 -14.32
N LEU A 160 0.16 2.58 -13.21
CA LEU A 160 -0.25 3.58 -12.23
C LEU A 160 0.80 3.77 -11.13
N LEU A 161 1.33 2.67 -10.60
CA LEU A 161 2.25 2.67 -9.44
C LEU A 161 3.62 3.26 -9.77
N VAL A 162 4.19 2.93 -10.93
CA VAL A 162 5.54 3.36 -11.33
C VAL A 162 5.57 4.88 -11.59
N PRO A 163 4.62 5.48 -12.35
CA PRO A 163 4.58 6.93 -12.50
C PRO A 163 4.27 7.65 -11.20
N SER A 164 3.39 7.13 -10.34
CA SER A 164 3.15 7.73 -9.02
C SER A 164 4.42 7.73 -8.16
N ALA A 165 5.16 6.62 -8.08
CA ALA A 165 6.43 6.55 -7.36
C ALA A 165 7.47 7.55 -7.92
N ILE A 166 7.59 7.63 -9.25
CA ILE A 166 8.51 8.54 -9.93
C ILE A 166 8.11 10.00 -9.69
N ILE A 167 6.83 10.34 -9.84
CA ILE A 167 6.31 11.70 -9.59
C ILE A 167 6.55 12.10 -8.15
N ASN A 168 6.31 11.21 -7.18
CA ASN A 168 6.54 11.53 -5.76
C ASN A 168 8.02 11.78 -5.44
N VAL A 169 8.92 10.94 -5.96
CA VAL A 169 10.36 11.13 -5.80
C VAL A 169 10.81 12.45 -6.43
N ILE A 170 10.36 12.74 -7.65
CA ILE A 170 10.70 14.01 -8.33
C ILE A 170 10.17 15.20 -7.54
N VAL A 171 8.91 15.16 -7.10
CA VAL A 171 8.26 16.23 -6.33
C VAL A 171 9.01 16.48 -5.02
N LEU A 172 9.39 15.45 -4.26
CA LEU A 172 10.21 15.61 -3.06
C LEU A 172 11.53 16.31 -3.31
N LEU A 173 12.22 15.90 -4.38
CA LEU A 173 13.55 16.41 -4.69
C LEU A 173 13.52 17.81 -5.32
N THR A 174 12.40 18.22 -5.92
CA THR A 174 12.31 19.46 -6.69
C THR A 174 11.72 20.65 -5.96
N ARG A 175 11.10 20.51 -4.77
CA ARG A 175 10.71 21.70 -3.99
C ARG A 175 11.27 21.69 -2.58
N PRO A 176 12.19 22.62 -2.27
CA PRO A 176 12.74 22.73 -0.94
C PRO A 176 11.64 23.09 0.07
N VAL A 177 11.74 22.51 1.26
CA VAL A 177 10.91 22.85 2.41
C VAL A 177 11.16 24.32 2.74
N LYS A 178 10.13 25.17 2.65
CA LYS A 178 10.21 26.50 3.23
C LYS A 178 10.16 26.34 4.74
N HIS A 179 11.31 26.38 5.40
CA HIS A 179 11.34 26.62 6.84
C HIS A 179 10.75 28.01 7.06
N GLY A 180 9.61 28.09 7.73
CA GLY A 180 9.12 29.36 8.26
C GLY A 180 10.20 29.89 9.18
N THR A 181 10.87 30.97 8.79
CA THR A 181 11.84 31.66 9.64
C THR A 181 11.09 32.19 10.87
N PRO A 182 11.33 31.66 12.08
CA PRO A 182 10.82 32.27 13.29
C PRO A 182 11.71 33.49 13.54
N GLY A 183 11.32 34.67 13.08
CA GLY A 183 12.16 35.86 13.33
C GLY A 183 11.82 37.19 12.67
N LEU A 184 10.75 37.33 11.90
CA LEU A 184 10.40 38.63 11.28
C LEU A 184 9.14 39.29 11.85
N VAL A 185 8.50 38.71 12.86
CA VAL A 185 7.32 39.31 13.51
C VAL A 185 7.68 40.12 14.77
N VAL A 186 8.94 40.12 15.22
CA VAL A 186 9.36 40.85 16.44
C VAL A 186 9.88 42.27 16.15
N ALA A 187 10.13 42.65 14.89
CA ALA A 187 10.72 43.95 14.56
C ALA A 187 9.69 45.07 14.27
N GLU A 188 8.41 44.76 14.07
CA GLU A 188 7.38 45.74 13.68
C GLU A 188 6.55 46.27 14.88
N GLY A 189 6.92 45.92 16.11
CA GLY A 189 6.13 46.17 17.33
C GLY A 189 6.74 47.16 18.34
N VAL A 190 7.77 47.92 17.98
CA VAL A 190 8.33 48.98 18.83
C VAL A 190 8.51 50.24 18.00
N ARG A 191 7.42 51.01 17.87
CA ARG A 191 7.44 52.47 17.74
C ARG A 191 6.27 53.05 18.51
#